data_AF-A0A356FWJ1-F1
#
_entry.id   AF-A0A356FWJ1-F1
#
_cell.length_a   1.000
_cell.length_b   1.000
_cell.length_c   1.000
_cell.angle_alpha   90.00
_cell.angle_beta   90.00
_cell.angle_gamma   90.00
#
_symmetry.space_group_name_H-M   'P 1'
#
loop_
_entity.id
_entity.type
_entity.pdbx_description
1 polymer ?
#
loop_
_entity_poly.entity_id
_entity_poly.type
_entity_poly.pdbx_seq_one_letter_code
_entity_poly.pdbx_strand_id
1 'polypeptide(L)' 'MAKMHPVLFLRQVRQEIGKVVWPTRKETMMSSLMVIIFTVLAALFFFVVDQIIGYVMKLILGLGG' A
#
# COMPACT_ATOMS: atom_id res chain seq x y z
N MET A 1 8.91 -37.99 22.63
CA MET A 1 9.21 -37.64 21.22
C MET A 1 7.91 -37.66 20.44
N ALA A 2 7.51 -36.49 19.92
CA ALA A 2 6.29 -36.34 19.15
C ALA A 2 6.34 -37.24 17.90
N LYS A 3 5.51 -38.28 17.86
CA LYS A 3 5.22 -39.01 16.63
C LYS A 3 4.33 -38.08 15.80
N MET A 4 4.93 -37.21 15.00
CA MET A 4 4.23 -36.43 13.98
C MET A 4 3.68 -37.44 12.97
N HIS A 5 2.49 -37.97 13.23
CA HIS A 5 1.79 -38.80 12.25
C HIS A 5 1.53 -37.91 11.03
N PRO A 6 2.19 -38.16 9.88
CA PRO A 6 2.09 -37.27 8.71
C PRO A 6 0.65 -37.14 8.21
N VAL A 7 -0.18 -38.17 8.47
CA VAL A 7 -1.61 -38.19 8.20
C VAL A 7 -2.41 -37.15 9.02
N LEU A 8 -2.03 -36.92 10.29
CA LEU A 8 -2.67 -35.91 11.14
C LEU A 8 -2.27 -34.49 10.72
N PHE A 9 -1.01 -34.31 10.32
CA PHE A 9 -0.49 -33.02 9.86
C PHE A 9 -1.17 -32.56 8.56
N LEU A 10 -1.37 -33.46 7.60
CA LEU A 10 -2.13 -33.17 6.37
C LEU A 10 -3.58 -32.75 6.66
N ARG A 11 -4.19 -33.35 7.69
CA ARG A 11 -5.56 -33.05 8.11
C ARG A 11 -5.65 -31.67 8.77
N GLN A 12 -4.66 -31.30 9.58
CA GLN A 12 -4.53 -29.96 10.17
C GLN A 12 -4.28 -28.87 9.10
N VAL A 13 -3.39 -29.12 8.14
CA VAL A 13 -3.11 -28.18 7.03
C VAL A 13 -4.38 -27.90 6.22
N ARG A 14 -5.18 -28.93 5.91
CA ARG A 14 -6.47 -28.74 5.21
C ARG A 14 -7.48 -27.92 6.02
N GLN A 15 -7.46 -28.04 7.35
CA GLN A 15 -8.30 -27.22 8.23
C GLN A 15 -7.83 -25.76 8.30
N GLU A 16 -6.52 -25.50 8.27
CA GLU A 16 -5.96 -24.14 8.25
C GLU A 16 -6.16 -23.44 6.89
N ILE A 17 -6.09 -24.18 5.78
CA ILE A 17 -6.41 -23.65 4.45
C ILE A 17 -7.86 -23.14 4.40
N GLY A 18 -8.79 -23.77 5.12
CA GLY A 18 -10.19 -23.32 5.21
C GLY A 18 -10.39 -22.01 5.98
N LYS A 19 -9.39 -21.57 6.77
CA LYS A 19 -9.41 -20.25 7.44
C LYS A 19 -8.85 -19.14 6.56
N VAL A 20 -8.28 -19.46 5.40
CA VAL A 20 -7.84 -18.49 4.41
C VAL A 20 -9.07 -17.91 3.72
N VAL A 21 -9.66 -16.92 4.37
CA VAL A 21 -10.73 -16.12 3.79
C VAL A 21 -10.11 -15.22 2.71
N TRP A 22 -10.17 -15.66 1.46
CA TRP A 22 -9.81 -14.80 0.36
C TRP A 22 -10.83 -13.66 0.29
N PRO A 23 -10.35 -12.40 0.30
CA PRO A 23 -11.22 -11.24 0.25
C PRO A 23 -12.07 -11.27 -1.02
N THR A 24 -13.31 -10.83 -0.89
CA THR A 24 -14.21 -10.75 -2.04
C THR A 24 -13.73 -9.67 -3.01
N ARG A 25 -13.99 -9.82 -4.31
CA ARG A 25 -13.55 -8.84 -5.34
C ARG A 25 -13.95 -7.40 -5.01
N LYS A 26 -15.06 -7.22 -4.29
CA LYS A 26 -15.56 -5.92 -3.83
C LYS A 26 -14.66 -5.29 -2.75
N GLU A 27 -14.21 -6.08 -1.79
CA GLU A 27 -13.29 -5.61 -0.74
C GLU A 27 -11.92 -5.25 -1.31
N THR A 28 -11.39 -6.07 -2.22
CA THR A 28 -10.11 -5.77 -2.90
C THR A 28 -10.18 -4.47 -3.71
N MET A 29 -11.31 -4.20 -4.38
CA MET A 29 -11.52 -2.94 -5.08
C MET A 29 -11.59 -1.75 -4.13
N MET A 30 -12.31 -1.86 -3.00
CA MET A 30 -12.41 -0.77 -2.04
C MET A 30 -11.06 -0.44 -1.39
N SER A 31 -10.27 -1.46 -0.99
CA SER A 31 -8.94 -1.24 -0.44
C SER A 31 -7.99 -0.58 -1.46
N SER A 32 -8.06 -0.99 -2.73
CA SER A 32 -7.27 -0.35 -3.79
C SER A 32 -7.71 1.10 -4.05
N LEU A 33 -9.01 1.37 -4.00
CA LEU A 33 -9.56 2.72 -4.21
C LEU A 33 -9.12 3.70 -3.11
N MET A 34 -9.09 3.26 -1.86
CA MET A 34 -8.60 4.06 -0.73
C MET A 34 -7.14 4.49 -0.96
N VAL A 35 -6.29 3.56 -1.43
CA VAL A 35 -4.89 3.87 -1.76
C VAL A 35 -4.79 4.89 -2.89
N ILE A 36 -5.57 4.71 -3.97
CA ILE A 36 -5.60 5.66 -5.09
C ILE A 36 -5.93 7.08 -4.62
N ILE A 37 -6.97 7.22 -3.79
CA ILE A 37 -7.38 8.53 -3.25
C ILE A 37 -6.23 9.16 -2.45
N PHE A 38 -5.61 8.40 -1.55
CA PHE A 38 -4.49 8.90 -0.75
C PHE A 38 -3.30 9.31 -1.62
N THR A 39 -2.95 8.51 -2.63
CA THR A 39 -1.86 8.82 -3.56
C THR A 39 -2.15 10.07 -4.38
N VAL A 40 -3.39 10.27 -4.85
CA VAL A 40 -3.78 11.49 -5.58
C VAL A 40 -3.66 12.72 -4.69
N LEU A 41 -4.09 12.64 -3.43
CA LEU A 41 -3.93 13.73 -2.47
C LEU A 41 -2.45 14.06 -2.21
N ALA A 42 -1.62 13.04 -2.03
CA ALA A 42 -0.18 13.22 -1.85
C ALA A 42 0.47 13.84 -3.10
N ALA A 43 0.08 13.41 -4.30
CA ALA A 43 0.59 13.97 -5.56
C ALA A 43 0.23 15.46 -5.72
N LEU A 44 -1.00 15.84 -5.37
CA LEU A 44 -1.42 17.25 -5.38
C LEU A 44 -0.62 18.09 -4.37
N PHE A 45 -0.39 17.54 -3.18
CA PHE A 45 0.45 18.21 -2.18
C PHE A 45 1.86 18.46 -2.69
N PHE A 46 2.53 17.42 -3.22
CA PHE A 46 3.87 17.56 -3.78
C PHE A 46 3.90 18.56 -4.93
N PHE A 47 2.92 18.51 -5.83
CA PHE A 47 2.83 19.46 -6.93
C PHE A 47 2.80 20.93 -6.46
N VAL A 48 2.02 21.25 -5.42
CA VAL A 48 1.97 22.61 -4.87
C VAL A 48 3.31 22.99 -4.24
N VAL A 49 3.93 22.07 -3.49
CA VAL A 49 5.23 22.30 -2.86
C VAL A 49 6.32 22.55 -3.92
N ASP A 50 6.34 21.77 -4.99
CA ASP A 50 7.29 21.92 -6.10
C ASP A 50 7.16 23.28 -6.78
N GLN A 51 5.91 23.77 -6.96
CA GLN A 51 5.68 25.11 -7.49
C GLN A 51 6.27 26.18 -6.56
N ILE A 52 6.00 26.09 -5.24
CA ILE A 52 6.52 27.05 -4.25
C ILE A 52 8.05 27.04 -4.25
N ILE A 53 8.66 25.86 -4.19
CA ILE A 53 10.13 25.72 -4.22
C ILE A 53 10.67 26.29 -5.53
N GLY A 54 10.04 26.03 -6.67
CA GLY A 54 10.42 26.57 -7.97
C GLY A 54 10.39 28.11 -8.00
N TYR A 55 9.37 28.73 -7.42
CA TYR A 55 9.30 30.20 -7.30
C TYR A 55 10.39 30.75 -6.37
N VAL A 56 10.63 30.10 -5.22
CA VAL A 56 11.69 30.50 -4.28
C VAL A 56 13.07 30.38 -4.93
N MET A 57 13.34 29.28 -5.65
CA MET A 57 14.60 29.09 -6.36
C MET A 57 14.80 30.14 -7.44
N LYS A 58 13.76 30.51 -8.20
CA LYS A 58 13.83 31.61 -9.18
C LYS A 58 14.15 32.95 -8.54
N LEU A 59 13.59 33.24 -7.36
CA LEU A 59 13.90 34.47 -6.61
C LEU A 59 15.36 34.48 -6.15
N ILE A 60 15.84 33.37 -5.58
CA ILE A 60 17.22 33.26 -5.08
C ILE A 60 18.23 33.35 -6.22
N LEU A 61 18.01 32.62 -7.32
CA LEU A 61 18.91 32.63 -8.48
C LEU A 61 18.81 33.94 -9.27
N GLY A 62 17.63 34.57 -9.33
CA GLY A 62 17.44 35.88 -9.96
C GLY A 62 18.02 37.04 -9.16
N LEU A 63 18.32 36.86 -7.86
CA LEU A 63 19.07 37.80 -7.02
C LEU A 63 20.59 37.60 -7.09
N GLY A 64 21.05 36.44 -7.59
CA GLY A 64 22.48 36.08 -7.67
C GLY A 64 23.10 36.16 -9.07
N GLY A 65 22.32 36.57 -10.07
CA GLY A 65 22.76 36.86 -11.44
C GLY A 65 22.90 38.34 -11.70
#